data_AF-A0A6A6E009-F1
#
_entry.id   AF-A0A6A6E009-F1
#
_cell.length_a   1.000
_cell.length_b   1.000
_cell.length_c   1.000
_cell.angle_alpha   90.00
_cell.angle_beta   90.00
_cell.angle_gamma   90.00
#
_symmetry.space_group_name_H-M   'P 1'
#
loop_
_entity.id
_entity.type
_entity.pdbx_description
1 polymer ?
#
loop_
_entity_poly.entity_id
_entity_poly.type
_entity_poly.pdbx_seq_one_letter_code
_entity_poly.pdbx_strand_id
1 'polypeptide(L)' 'ISIAQVQTLIRLITFYIILIRTPFLLCLVDMDRFRVKLNNLINKLVQGLKRVLVI' A
#
# COMPACT_ATOMS: atom_id res chain seq x y z
N ILE A 1 -6.21 -13.19 6.02
CA ILE A 1 -6.65 -12.20 5.02
C ILE A 1 -8.13 -11.96 5.28
N SER A 2 -8.51 -10.73 5.58
CA SER A 2 -9.91 -10.35 5.75
C SER A 2 -10.38 -9.55 4.53
N ILE A 3 -11.67 -9.57 4.26
CA ILE A 3 -12.27 -8.88 3.13
C ILE A 3 -13.32 -7.91 3.67
N ALA A 4 -13.22 -6.65 3.28
CA ALA A 4 -14.25 -5.64 3.55
C ALA A 4 -14.85 -5.18 2.23
N GLN A 5 -16.17 -5.17 2.14
CA GLN A 5 -16.88 -4.72 0.96
C GLN A 5 -17.63 -3.44 1.29
N VAL A 6 -17.40 -2.40 0.50
CA VAL A 6 -18.02 -1.08 0.69
C VAL A 6 -18.85 -0.77 -0.54
N GLN A 7 -20.16 -0.63 -0.33
CA GLN A 7 -21.07 -0.15 -1.37
C GLN A 7 -20.88 1.36 -1.52
N THR A 8 -20.55 1.79 -2.73
CA THR A 8 -20.55 3.22 -3.10
C THR A 8 -21.69 3.50 -4.07
N LEU A 9 -21.98 4.79 -4.31
CA LEU A 9 -22.96 5.21 -5.31
C LEU A 9 -22.60 4.77 -6.74
N ILE A 10 -21.33 4.46 -7.00
CA ILE A 10 -20.83 4.08 -8.33
C ILE A 10 -20.79 2.55 -8.46
N ARG A 11 -20.15 1.86 -7.49
CA ARG A 11 -20.03 0.39 -7.48
C ARG A 11 -19.62 -0.16 -6.11
N LEU A 12 -19.71 -1.48 -5.96
CA LEU A 12 -19.11 -2.19 -4.84
C LEU A 12 -17.58 -2.20 -4.96
N ILE A 13 -16.90 -1.81 -3.88
CA ILE A 13 -15.44 -1.86 -3.78
C ILE A 13 -15.07 -2.96 -2.77
N THR A 14 -14.22 -3.89 -3.20
CA THR A 14 -13.69 -4.97 -2.34
C THR A 14 -12.28 -4.61 -1.86
N PHE A 15 -12.09 -4.50 -0.55
CA PHE A 15 -10.82 -4.29 0.10
C PHE A 15 -10.27 -5.60 0.65
N TYR A 16 -9.01 -5.89 0.36
CA TYR A 16 -8.27 -7.01 0.95
C TYR A 16 -7.44 -6.49 2.11
N ILE A 17 -7.83 -6.86 3.33
CA ILE A 17 -7.17 -6.47 4.57
C ILE A 17 -6.17 -7.57 4.93
N ILE A 18 -4.89 -7.21 4.94
CA ILE A 18 -3.80 -8.10 5.31
C ILE A 18 -3.31 -7.68 6.69
N LEU A 19 -3.46 -8.57 7.67
CA LEU A 19 -2.90 -8.37 9.01
C LEU A 19 -1.41 -8.75 8.97
N ILE A 20 -0.55 -7.75 8.79
CA ILE A 20 0.90 -7.89 8.77
C ILE A 20 1.49 -7.28 10.04
N ARG A 21 2.44 -8.00 10.66
CA ARG A 21 3.19 -7.52 11.83
C ARG A 21 4.24 -6.47 11.45
N THR A 22 4.63 -6.44 10.18
CA THR A 22 5.53 -5.44 9.61
C THR A 22 4.74 -4.15 9.39
N PRO A 23 5.19 -3.00 9.93
CA PRO A 23 4.60 -1.71 9.60
C PRO A 23 4.95 -1.42 8.14
N PHE A 24 4.12 -1.89 7.22
CA PHE A 24 4.20 -1.58 5.78
C PHE A 24 4.02 -0.09 5.49
N LEU A 25 3.63 0.66 6.51
CA LEU A 25 3.66 2.10 6.52
C LEU A 25 5.05 2.50 7.02
N LEU A 26 5.98 2.73 6.09
CA LEU A 26 6.73 3.98 6.23
C LEU A 26 5.67 5.05 6.57
N CYS A 27 5.85 5.78 7.65
CA CYS A 27 4.98 6.91 7.93
C CYS A 27 4.89 7.73 6.63
N LEU A 28 3.70 8.18 6.22
CA LEU A 28 3.57 8.96 4.98
C LEU A 28 4.56 10.14 4.97
N VAL A 29 4.88 10.68 6.16
CA VAL A 29 5.93 11.67 6.39
C VAL A 29 7.32 11.17 6.00
N ASP A 30 7.69 9.95 6.36
CA ASP A 30 8.99 9.38 5.99
C ASP A 30 9.03 9.02 4.49
N MET A 31 7.92 8.52 3.92
CA MET A 31 7.81 8.32 2.48
C MET A 31 8.05 9.62 1.71
N ASP A 32 7.45 10.72 2.18
CA ASP A 32 7.63 12.04 1.58
C ASP A 32 9.06 12.57 1.78
N ARG A 33 9.62 12.45 2.99
CA ARG A 33 11.03 12.80 3.29
C ARG A 33 12.00 12.06 2.38
N PHE A 34 11.80 10.76 2.16
CA PHE A 34 12.64 9.95 1.29
C PHE A 34 12.23 10.01 -0.19
N ARG A 35 11.14 10.70 -0.54
CA ARG A 35 10.57 10.76 -1.89
C ARG A 35 10.32 9.37 -2.49
N VAL A 36 9.81 8.47 -1.66
CA VAL A 36 9.49 7.08 -2.00
C VAL A 36 7.98 6.91 -2.13
N LYS A 37 7.52 6.15 -3.11
CA LYS A 37 6.11 5.81 -3.31
C LYS A 37 5.89 4.31 -3.18
N LEU A 38 4.87 3.89 -2.46
CA LEU A 38 4.48 2.48 -2.40
C LEU A 38 3.56 2.17 -3.58
N ASN A 39 4.00 1.26 -4.45
CA ASN A 39 3.17 0.67 -5.49
C ASN A 39 2.55 -0.62 -4.97
N ASN A 40 1.31 -0.50 -4.49
CA ASN A 40 0.53 -1.59 -3.91
C ASN A 40 0.15 -2.69 -4.93
N LEU A 41 0.16 -2.42 -6.23
CA LEU A 41 -0.18 -3.43 -7.24
C LEU A 41 0.90 -4.50 -7.38
N ILE A 42 2.15 -4.16 -7.05
CA ILE A 42 3.32 -5.04 -7.18
C ILE A 42 4.10 -5.17 -5.87
N ASN A 43 3.57 -4.65 -4.76
CA ASN A 43 4.20 -4.60 -3.44
C ASN A 43 5.65 -4.07 -3.47
N LYS A 44 5.89 -2.94 -4.15
CA LYS A 44 7.24 -2.34 -4.26
C LYS A 44 7.26 -0.88 -3.84
N LEU A 45 8.30 -0.50 -3.11
CA LEU A 45 8.69 0.90 -2.92
C LEU A 45 9.45 1.39 -4.15
N VAL A 46 9.06 2.54 -4.67
CA VAL A 46 9.59 3.17 -5.88
C VAL A 46 10.21 4.52 -5.52
N GLN A 47 11.48 4.71 -5.90
CA GLN A 47 12.22 5.96 -5.73
C GLN A 47 12.98 6.26 -7.03
N GLY A 48 12.39 7.06 -7.92
CA GLY A 48 12.89 7.23 -9.29
C GLY A 48 12.92 5.87 -10.02
N LEU A 49 14.12 5.42 -10.43
CA LEU A 49 14.32 4.12 -11.07
C LEU A 49 14.51 2.95 -10.08
N LYS A 50 14.76 3.24 -8.80
CA LYS A 50 14.96 2.21 -7.77
C LYS A 50 13.63 1.58 -7.39
N ARG A 51 13.62 0.25 -7.28
CA ARG A 51 12.45 -0.55 -6.89
C ARG A 51 12.88 -1.58 -5.84
N VAL A 52 12.27 -1.54 -4.66
CA VAL A 52 12.54 -2.47 -3.57
C VAL A 52 11.26 -3.24 -3.26
N LEU A 53 11.36 -4.58 -3.22
CA LEU A 53 10.26 -5.44 -2.81
C LEU A 53 10.00 -5.22 -1.32
N VAL A 54 8.74 -4.99 -0.97
CA VAL A 54 8.31 -4.98 0.42
C VAL A 54 7.71 -6.36 0.68
N ILE A 55 8.38 -7.14 1.53
CA ILE A 55 8.05 -8.53 1.87
C ILE A 55 7.37 -8.56 3.24
#